data_AF-A0A0L0EWS1-F1
#
_entry.id   AF-A0A0L0EWS1-F1
#
_cell.length_a   1.000
_cell.length_b   1.000
_cell.length_c   1.000
_cell.angle_alpha   90.00
_cell.angle_beta   90.00
_cell.angle_gamma   90.00
#
_symmetry.space_group_name_H-M   'P 1'
#
loop_
_entity.id
_entity.type
_entity.pdbx_description
1 polymer ?
#
loop_
_entity_poly.entity_id
_entity_poly.type
_entity_poly.pdbx_seq_one_letter_code
_entity_poly.pdbx_strand_id
1 'polypeptide(L)'
;MQLGRGYLAFIFVSLLCFSTFNAAAQTCGQTVTVSASDNWPPYSYRVGEQYHGLDIEILELVLKSANLCWRYVSFPSSSRTFEEFKKVKSM
;
A
#
# COMPACT_ATOMS: atom_id res chain seq x y z
N MET A 1 19.33 46.18 18.70
CA MET A 1 18.50 45.36 17.78
C MET A 1 19.36 44.30 17.10
N GLN A 2 19.67 43.18 17.76
CA GLN A 2 20.38 42.05 17.12
C GLN A 2 19.72 40.68 17.41
N LEU A 3 18.67 40.65 18.22
CA LEU A 3 18.03 39.41 18.68
C LEU A 3 17.06 38.78 17.63
N GLY A 4 16.52 39.58 16.70
CA GLY A 4 15.54 39.11 15.71
C GLY A 4 16.13 38.47 14.45
N ARG A 5 17.39 38.77 14.12
CA ARG A 5 18.00 38.31 12.85
C ARG A 5 18.49 36.86 12.91
N GLY A 6 18.91 36.39 14.09
CA GLY A 6 19.24 34.98 14.33
C GLY A 6 18.01 34.09 14.39
N TYR A 7 16.91 34.56 15.00
CA TYR A 7 15.66 33.80 15.12
C TYR A 7 15.01 33.51 13.76
N LEU A 8 15.00 34.48 12.85
CA LEU A 8 14.51 34.28 11.48
C LEU A 8 15.35 33.26 10.72
N ALA A 9 16.68 33.29 10.87
CA ALA A 9 17.57 32.30 10.26
C ALA A 9 17.33 30.88 10.81
N PHE A 10 17.14 30.74 12.13
CA PHE A 10 16.81 29.45 12.76
C PHE A 10 15.47 28.90 12.29
N ILE A 11 14.43 29.73 12.17
CA ILE A 11 13.13 29.33 11.64
C ILE A 11 13.27 28.87 10.18
N PHE A 12 14.01 29.61 9.36
CA PHE A 12 14.20 29.28 7.95
C PHE A 12 14.97 27.95 7.76
N VAL A 13 16.00 27.71 8.57
CA VAL A 13 16.75 26.44 8.57
C VAL A 13 15.88 25.28 9.05
N SER A 14 15.04 25.47 10.07
CA SER A 14 14.12 24.43 10.55
C SER A 14 13.05 24.06 9.52
N LEU A 15 12.53 25.02 8.76
CA LEU A 15 11.56 24.80 7.67
C LEU A 15 12.18 24.04 6.48
N LEU A 16 13.45 24.29 6.17
CA LEU A 16 14.19 23.58 5.12
C LEU A 16 14.52 22.12 5.49
N CYS A 17 14.71 21.80 6.77
CA CYS A 17 14.89 20.42 7.23
C CYS A 17 13.59 19.61 7.24
N PHE A 18 12.42 20.26 7.37
CA PHE A 18 11.13 19.57 7.34
C PHE A 18 10.71 19.14 5.93
N SER A 19 11.13 19.86 4.88
CA SER A 19 10.76 19.54 3.49
C SER A 19 11.53 18.37 2.88
N THR A 20 12.60 17.89 3.52
CA THR A 20 13.38 16.73 3.05
C THR A 20 12.86 15.39 3.56
N PHE A 21 11.82 15.36 4.41
CA PHE A 21 11.08 14.14 4.74
C PHE A 21 10.10 13.77 3.63
N ASN A 22 10.55 13.75 2.38
CA ASN A 22 9.81 13.03 1.36
C ASN A 22 10.05 11.55 1.64
N ALA A 23 9.08 10.93 2.31
CA ALA A 23 8.95 9.48 2.36
C ALA A 23 9.16 8.97 0.94
N ALA A 24 10.11 8.05 0.76
CA ALA A 24 10.32 7.38 -0.51
C ALA A 24 9.03 6.65 -0.88
N ALA A 25 8.14 7.33 -1.61
CA ALA A 25 6.97 6.72 -2.18
C ALA A 25 7.49 5.61 -3.09
N GLN A 26 7.15 4.37 -2.77
CA GLN A 26 7.54 3.22 -3.57
C GLN A 26 6.86 3.38 -4.93
N THR A 27 7.59 3.89 -5.92
CA THR A 27 7.06 4.14 -7.26
C THR A 27 6.97 2.81 -7.99
N CYS A 28 5.86 2.10 -7.81
CA CYS A 28 5.55 0.91 -8.58
C CYS A 28 5.07 1.29 -9.99
N GLY A 29 5.34 0.43 -10.98
CA GLY A 29 4.97 0.70 -12.38
C GLY A 29 3.48 0.51 -12.67
N GLN A 30 2.81 -0.36 -11.91
CA GLN A 30 1.41 -0.70 -12.09
C GLN A 30 0.80 -1.15 -10.75
N THR A 31 -0.51 -0.91 -10.57
CA THR A 31 -1.29 -1.44 -9.44
C THR A 31 -2.18 -2.59 -9.89
N VAL A 32 -2.09 -3.73 -9.23
CA VAL A 32 -2.99 -4.89 -9.44
C VAL A 32 -4.07 -4.94 -8.37
N THR A 33 -5.25 -5.45 -8.73
CA THR A 33 -6.33 -5.72 -7.77
C THR A 33 -6.31 -7.19 -7.41
N VAL A 34 -6.22 -7.49 -6.12
CA VAL A 34 -6.11 -8.86 -5.60
C VAL A 34 -7.36 -9.19 -4.82
N SER A 35 -8.00 -10.32 -5.13
CA SER A 35 -9.04 -10.86 -4.26
C SER A 35 -8.43 -11.61 -3.08
N ALA A 36 -8.86 -11.30 -1.86
CA ALA A 36 -8.44 -12.00 -0.65
C ALA A 36 -9.66 -12.40 0.20
N SER A 37 -9.49 -13.43 1.04
CA SER A 37 -10.54 -13.89 1.94
C SER A 37 -10.52 -13.07 3.22
N ASP A 38 -11.69 -12.68 3.72
CA ASP A 38 -11.80 -11.97 4.99
C ASP A 38 -11.66 -12.92 6.20
N ASN A 39 -11.97 -14.21 6.04
CA ASN A 39 -12.03 -15.14 7.17
C ASN A 39 -11.63 -16.57 6.77
N TRP A 40 -10.37 -16.76 6.41
CA TRP A 40 -9.79 -18.09 6.19
C TRP A 40 -8.38 -18.23 6.79
N PRO A 41 -8.25 -18.12 8.12
CA PRO A 41 -6.97 -18.37 8.78
C PRO A 41 -6.52 -19.84 8.61
N PRO A 42 -5.20 -20.11 8.59
CA PRO A 42 -4.09 -19.17 8.70
C PRO A 42 -3.64 -18.58 7.33
N TYR A 43 -4.38 -18.83 6.25
CA TYR A 43 -3.94 -18.56 4.89
C TYR A 43 -4.24 -17.13 4.44
N SER A 44 -5.49 -16.67 4.59
CA SER A 44 -5.93 -15.32 4.22
C SER A 44 -7.08 -14.89 5.11
N TYR A 45 -6.88 -13.84 5.90
CA TYR A 45 -7.89 -13.30 6.80
C TYR A 45 -7.66 -11.81 7.02
N ARG A 46 -8.72 -11.09 7.40
CA ARG A 46 -8.65 -9.64 7.65
C ARG A 46 -8.84 -9.32 9.13
N VAL A 47 -7.97 -8.45 9.65
CA VAL A 47 -8.08 -7.86 10.99
C VAL A 47 -8.17 -6.34 10.83
N GLY A 48 -9.37 -5.79 11.05
CA GLY A 48 -9.64 -4.39 10.72
C GLY A 48 -9.52 -4.16 9.21
N GLU A 49 -8.60 -3.29 8.80
CA GLU A 49 -8.35 -2.96 7.39
C GLU A 49 -7.16 -3.70 6.79
N GLN A 50 -6.46 -4.54 7.58
CA GLN A 50 -5.25 -5.22 7.16
C GLN A 50 -5.51 -6.70 6.86
N TYR A 51 -4.96 -7.19 5.75
CA TYR A 51 -4.97 -8.60 5.41
C TYR A 51 -3.72 -9.28 5.96
N HIS A 52 -3.89 -10.52 6.40
CA HIS A 52 -2.87 -11.33 7.05
C HIS A 52 -2.96 -12.79 6.58
N GLY A 53 -1.90 -13.55 6.85
CA GLY A 53 -1.83 -14.99 6.60
C GLY A 53 -0.79 -15.36 5.54
N LEU A 54 -0.55 -16.66 5.43
CA LEU A 54 0.51 -17.20 4.58
C LEU A 54 0.37 -16.79 3.10
N ASP A 55 -0.86 -16.82 2.57
CA ASP A 55 -1.11 -16.48 1.17
C ASP A 55 -0.86 -14.99 0.91
N ILE A 56 -1.20 -14.14 1.90
CA ILE A 56 -0.96 -12.70 1.85
C ILE A 56 0.55 -12.41 1.83
N GLU A 57 1.31 -13.03 2.73
CA GLU A 57 2.76 -12.84 2.83
C GLU A 57 3.49 -13.26 1.56
N ILE A 58 3.19 -14.44 1.02
CA ILE A 58 3.79 -14.94 -0.22
C ILE A 58 3.43 -14.02 -1.39
N LEU A 59 2.16 -13.64 -1.51
CA LEU A 59 1.70 -12.76 -2.58
C LEU A 59 2.43 -11.41 -2.55
N GLU A 60 2.51 -10.76 -1.38
CA GLU A 60 3.17 -9.47 -1.27
C GLU A 60 4.65 -9.54 -1.62
N LEU A 61 5.34 -10.63 -1.23
CA LEU A 61 6.74 -10.84 -1.63
C LEU A 61 6.88 -10.91 -3.15
N VAL A 62 6.00 -11.66 -3.82
CA VAL A 62 5.99 -11.77 -5.28
C VAL A 62 5.69 -10.41 -5.93
N LEU A 63 4.67 -9.68 -5.49
CA LEU A 63 4.30 -8.40 -6.07
C LEU A 63 5.37 -7.32 -5.86
N LYS A 64 5.99 -7.28 -4.67
CA LYS A 64 7.16 -6.42 -4.40
C LYS A 64 8.31 -6.75 -5.33
N SER A 65 8.64 -8.04 -5.52
CA SER A 65 9.72 -8.46 -6.44
C SER A 65 9.44 -8.08 -7.90
N ALA A 66 8.17 -7.99 -8.28
CA ALA A 66 7.73 -7.59 -9.61
C ALA A 66 7.54 -6.07 -9.79
N ASN A 67 7.86 -5.25 -8.78
CA ASN A 67 7.61 -3.80 -8.77
C ASN A 67 6.14 -3.42 -9.04
N LEU A 68 5.21 -4.20 -8.50
CA LEU A 68 3.77 -3.98 -8.59
C LEU A 68 3.23 -3.47 -7.25
N CYS A 69 2.37 -2.45 -7.28
CA CYS A 69 1.50 -2.13 -6.15
C CYS A 69 0.29 -3.05 -6.16
N TRP A 70 -0.37 -3.18 -5.01
CA TRP A 70 -1.61 -3.92 -4.90
C TRP A 70 -2.65 -3.20 -4.05
N ARG A 71 -3.89 -3.57 -4.29
CA ARG A 71 -5.02 -3.30 -3.40
C ARG A 71 -5.85 -4.57 -3.28
N TYR A 72 -6.38 -4.80 -2.09
CA TYR A 72 -7.25 -5.93 -1.85
C TYR A 72 -8.71 -5.60 -2.11
N VAL A 73 -9.44 -6.60 -2.59
CA VAL A 73 -10.90 -6.63 -2.61
C VAL A 73 -11.34 -7.96 -1.98
N SER A 74 -12.47 -7.93 -1.29
CA SER A 74 -13.12 -9.14 -0.77
C SER A 74 -14.43 -9.33 -1.51
N PHE A 75 -14.69 -10.58 -1.92
CA PHE A 75 -15.96 -10.99 -2.50
C PHE A 75 -16.66 -11.97 -1.56
N PRO A 76 -18.01 -12.04 -1.59
CA PRO A 76 -18.76 -12.93 -0.70
C PRO A 76 -18.43 -14.43 -0.87
N SER A 77 -17.86 -14.83 -2.01
CA SER A 77 -17.49 -16.21 -2.31
C SER A 77 -16.39 -16.33 -3.36
N SER A 78 -15.73 -17.48 -3.40
CA SER A 78 -14.78 -17.83 -4.47
C SER A 78 -15.47 -17.87 -5.84
N SER A 79 -16.69 -18.39 -5.93
CA SER A 79 -17.49 -18.38 -7.17
C SER A 79 -17.67 -16.96 -7.70
N ARG A 80 -17.98 -16.00 -6.83
CA ARG A 80 -18.10 -14.60 -7.23
C ARG A 80 -16.77 -14.02 -7.73
N THR A 81 -15.67 -14.36 -7.08
CA THR A 81 -14.32 -13.96 -7.51
C THR A 81 -14.03 -14.45 -8.94
N PHE A 82 -14.35 -15.72 -9.25
CA PHE A 82 -14.15 -16.27 -10.58
C PHE A 82 -15.03 -15.62 -11.65
N GLU A 83 -16.25 -15.19 -11.31
CA GLU A 83 -17.09 -14.41 -12.23
C GLU A 83 -16.44 -13.07 -12.59
N GLU A 84 -15.88 -12.35 -11.62
CA GLU A 84 -15.20 -11.07 -11.87
C GLU A 84 -13.95 -11.26 -12.74
N PHE A 85 -13.17 -12.32 -12.52
CA PHE A 85 -12.00 -12.63 -13.35
C PHE A 85 -12.38 -12.87 -14.82
N LYS A 86 -13.54 -13.48 -15.10
CA LYS A 86 -14.01 -13.70 -16.47
C LYS A 86 -14.36 -12.41 -17.19
N LYS A 87 -14.92 -11.42 -16.48
CA LYS A 87 -15.29 -10.11 -17.07
C LYS A 87 -14.07 -9.33 -17.55
N VAL A 88 -12.94 -9.46 -16.86
CA VAL A 88 -11.69 -8.78 -17.22
C VAL A 88 -11.01 -9.45 -18.42
N LYS A 89 -11.19 -10.77 -18.62
CA LYS A 89 -10.59 -11.53 -19.73
C LYS A 89 -11.27 -11.30 -21.09
N SER A 90 -12.45 -10.71 -21.13
CA SER A 90 -13.23 -10.47 -22.35
C SER A 90 -13.00 -9.09 -23.00
N MET A 91 -11.94 -8.38 -22.61
CA MET A 91 -11.55 -7.09 -23.19
C MET A 91 -10.18 -7.19 -23.86
#